data_AF-A0A351FU05-F1
#
_entry.id   AF-A0A351FU05-F1
#
_cell.length_a   1.000
_cell.length_b   1.000
_cell.length_c   1.000
_cell.angle_alpha   90.00
_cell.angle_beta   90.00
_cell.angle_gamma   90.00
#
_symmetry.space_group_name_H-M   'P 1'
#
loop_
_entity.id
_entity.type
_entity.pdbx_description
1 polymer ?
#
loop_
_entity_poly.entity_id
_entity_poly.type
_entity_poly.pdbx_seq_one_letter_code
_entity_poly.pdbx_strand_id
1 'polypeptide(L)'
;MSSRSRIISALSTYFALLAVSVVAAPPTADSRLATYDGPAGESYFALSLQPTKPAAPAGAQDVLVLFDTSASQAGVYREHALESLNALIGNLGNKDRVSLMAIDL
;
A
#
# COMPACT_ATOMS: atom_id res chain seq x y z
N MET A 1 -3.14 -66.01 26.84
CA MET A 1 -3.11 -64.53 26.97
C MET A 1 -3.71 -63.89 25.72
N SER A 2 -5.00 -63.58 25.83
CA SER A 2 -5.80 -62.54 25.16
C SER A 2 -5.48 -62.14 23.71
N SER A 3 -6.17 -62.77 22.74
CA SER A 3 -6.38 -62.22 21.38
C SER A 3 -7.11 -60.86 21.39
N ARG A 4 -7.73 -60.48 22.51
CA ARG A 4 -8.36 -59.17 22.72
C ARG A 4 -7.34 -58.05 22.96
N SER A 5 -6.09 -58.38 23.32
CA SER A 5 -5.04 -57.39 23.64
C SER A 5 -4.33 -56.82 22.40
N ARG A 6 -4.32 -57.55 21.27
CA ARG A 6 -3.67 -57.09 20.02
C ARG A 6 -4.53 -56.14 19.20
N ILE A 7 -5.85 -56.12 19.44
CA ILE A 7 -6.78 -55.23 18.74
C ILE A 7 -6.74 -53.82 19.36
N ILE A 8 -6.44 -53.72 20.67
CA ILE A 8 -6.37 -52.43 21.38
C ILE A 8 -5.07 -51.69 21.06
N SER A 9 -3.96 -52.39 20.80
CA SER A 9 -2.68 -51.76 20.43
C SER A 9 -2.57 -51.34 18.96
N ALA A 10 -3.37 -51.90 18.06
CA ALA A 10 -3.41 -51.49 16.65
C ALA A 10 -4.28 -50.23 16.41
N LEU A 11 -5.18 -49.90 17.34
CA LEU A 11 -6.05 -48.72 17.23
C LEU A 11 -5.40 -47.44 17.77
N SER A 12 -4.39 -47.58 18.63
CA SER A 12 -3.67 -46.46 19.27
C SER A 12 -2.65 -45.78 18.34
N THR A 13 -2.11 -46.47 17.34
CA THR A 13 -1.11 -45.91 16.42
C THR A 13 -1.72 -45.23 15.20
N TYR A 14 -3.01 -45.44 14.91
CA TYR A 14 -3.68 -44.78 13.79
C TYR A 14 -4.21 -43.37 14.15
N PHE A 15 -4.46 -43.10 15.43
CA PHE A 15 -4.97 -41.80 15.87
C PHE A 15 -3.88 -40.72 16.04
N ALA A 16 -2.60 -41.12 16.07
CA ALA A 16 -1.49 -40.22 16.36
C ALA A 16 -0.88 -39.52 15.12
N LEU A 17 -1.34 -39.81 13.90
CA LEU A 17 -0.76 -39.26 12.66
C LEU A 17 -1.61 -38.21 11.92
N LEU A 18 -2.70 -37.73 12.51
CA LEU A 18 -3.63 -36.80 11.86
C LEU A 18 -3.77 -35.44 12.54
N ALA A 19 -2.76 -35.01 13.29
CA ALA A 19 -2.63 -33.61 13.67
C ALA A 19 -1.94 -32.82 12.54
N VAL A 20 -2.60 -32.72 11.38
CA VAL A 20 -2.24 -31.70 10.40
C VAL A 20 -2.70 -30.37 10.99
N SER A 21 -1.77 -29.60 11.55
CA SER A 21 -2.01 -28.20 11.87
C SER A 21 -2.27 -27.48 10.56
N VAL A 22 -3.54 -27.22 10.27
CA VAL A 22 -3.93 -26.25 9.25
C VAL A 22 -3.45 -24.90 9.77
N VAL A 23 -2.25 -24.48 9.35
CA VAL A 23 -1.84 -23.08 9.46
C VAL A 23 -2.78 -22.35 8.51
N ALA A 24 -3.84 -21.77 9.08
CA ALA A 24 -4.67 -20.83 8.36
C ALA A 24 -3.71 -19.76 7.81
N ALA A 25 -3.72 -19.58 6.49
CA ALA A 25 -3.04 -18.44 5.90
C ALA A 25 -3.53 -17.19 6.63
N PRO A 26 -2.63 -16.31 7.09
CA PRO A 26 -3.05 -15.10 7.76
C PRO A 26 -4.05 -14.39 6.83
N PRO A 27 -5.17 -13.86 7.36
CA PRO A 27 -6.07 -13.08 6.54
C PRO A 27 -5.22 -12.02 5.82
N THR A 28 -5.43 -11.87 4.52
CA THR A 28 -4.87 -10.75 3.76
C THR A 28 -5.47 -9.49 4.36
N ALA A 29 -4.82 -8.96 5.39
CA ALA A 29 -5.22 -7.72 6.01
C ALA A 29 -4.82 -6.61 5.04
N ASP A 30 -5.81 -5.83 4.61
CA ASP A 30 -5.62 -4.68 3.73
C ASP A 30 -4.64 -3.66 4.35
N SER A 31 -4.42 -3.69 5.67
CA SER A 31 -3.36 -2.94 6.34
C SER A 31 -2.42 -3.88 7.10
N ARG A 32 -1.13 -3.53 7.11
CA ARG A 32 -0.08 -4.32 7.78
C ARG A 32 0.69 -3.45 8.76
N LEU A 33 0.79 -3.91 10.00
CA LEU A 33 1.71 -3.36 11.00
C LEU A 33 2.84 -4.37 11.22
N ALA A 34 4.07 -3.94 10.98
CA ALA A 34 5.27 -4.68 11.39
C ALA A 34 5.91 -3.95 12.57
N THR A 35 6.26 -4.69 13.62
CA THR A 35 6.96 -4.16 14.80
C THR A 35 8.30 -4.86 14.98
N TYR A 36 9.29 -4.14 15.48
CA TYR A 36 10.61 -4.68 15.83
C TYR A 36 11.07 -4.03 17.14
N ASP A 37 11.36 -4.86 18.14
CA ASP A 37 11.94 -4.41 19.40
C ASP A 37 13.46 -4.55 19.33
N GLY A 38 14.14 -3.42 19.51
CA GLY A 38 15.58 -3.30 19.51
C GLY A 38 16.20 -3.86 20.80
N PRO A 39 17.47 -4.30 20.73
CA PRO A 39 18.15 -4.90 21.88
C PRO A 39 18.40 -3.94 23.04
N ALA A 40 18.30 -2.61 22.85
CA ALA A 40 18.45 -1.62 23.90
C ALA A 40 17.09 -1.05 24.40
N GLY A 41 15.98 -1.69 24.02
CA GLY A 41 14.64 -1.33 24.48
C GLY A 41 13.89 -0.33 23.59
N GLU A 42 14.40 -0.03 22.40
CA GLU A 42 13.66 0.73 21.39
C GLU A 42 12.55 -0.12 20.77
N SER A 43 11.48 0.52 20.32
CA SER A 43 10.47 -0.13 19.49
C SER A 43 10.30 0.63 18.18
N TYR A 44 10.37 -0.09 17.08
CA TYR A 44 10.18 0.42 15.72
C TYR A 44 8.90 -0.18 15.15
N PHE A 45 8.24 0.58 14.28
CA PHE A 45 7.14 0.04 13.51
C PHE A 45 7.13 0.56 12.07
N ALA A 46 6.54 -0.24 11.19
CA ALA A 46 6.15 0.15 9.83
C ALA A 46 4.67 -0.15 9.65
N LEU A 47 3.87 0.88 9.35
CA LEU A 47 2.45 0.76 9.10
C LEU A 47 2.17 0.98 7.60
N SER A 48 1.62 -0.04 6.96
CA SER A 48 1.08 0.02 5.61
C SER A 48 -0.44 0.12 5.70
N LEU A 49 -1.01 1.13 5.03
CA LEU A 49 -2.45 1.36 4.97
C LEU A 49 -2.92 1.24 3.51
N GLN A 50 -3.77 0.26 3.22
CA GLN A 50 -4.49 0.20 1.95
C GLN A 50 -5.90 0.79 2.13
N PRO A 51 -6.36 1.67 1.23
CA PRO A 51 -7.76 2.06 1.19
C PRO A 51 -8.65 0.84 0.92
N THR A 52 -9.57 0.54 1.86
CA THR A 52 -10.49 -0.62 1.75
C THR A 52 -11.80 -0.28 1.05
N LYS A 53 -12.02 0.99 0.75
CA LYS A 53 -13.17 1.48 0.00
C LYS A 53 -12.69 2.21 -1.24
N PRO A 54 -13.45 2.15 -2.35
CA PRO A 54 -13.22 3.03 -3.48
C PRO A 54 -13.15 4.47 -2.99
N ALA A 55 -12.24 5.26 -3.57
CA ALA A 55 -12.24 6.70 -3.34
C ALA A 55 -13.64 7.24 -3.62
N ALA A 56 -14.12 8.14 -2.76
CA ALA A 56 -15.31 8.91 -3.09
C ALA A 56 -15.09 9.61 -4.44
N PRO A 57 -16.15 9.84 -5.24
CA PRO A 57 -16.03 10.64 -6.46
C PRO A 57 -15.27 11.93 -6.13
N ALA A 58 -14.23 12.22 -6.91
CA ALA A 58 -13.42 13.41 -6.67
C ALA A 58 -14.34 14.64 -6.67
N GLY A 59 -14.42 15.32 -5.52
CA GLY A 59 -15.02 16.64 -5.45
C GLY A 59 -14.17 17.65 -6.20
N ALA A 60 -14.68 18.87 -6.39
CA ALA A 60 -13.89 19.95 -6.99
C ALA A 60 -12.60 20.18 -6.18
N GLN A 61 -11.45 20.12 -6.84
CA GLN A 61 -10.14 20.38 -6.23
C GLN A 61 -9.65 21.78 -6.56
N ASP A 62 -8.89 22.38 -5.63
CA ASP A 62 -8.14 23.61 -5.87
C ASP A 62 -6.66 23.24 -6.06
N VAL A 63 -6.11 23.56 -7.23
CA VAL A 63 -4.74 23.21 -7.61
C VAL A 63 -3.95 24.50 -7.85
N LEU A 64 -2.87 24.70 -7.09
CA LEU A 64 -1.89 25.76 -7.34
C LEU A 64 -0.68 25.18 -8.07
N VAL A 65 -0.45 25.66 -9.29
CA VAL A 65 0.74 25.34 -10.07
C VAL A 65 1.69 26.52 -9.99
N LEU A 66 2.86 26.29 -9.39
CA LEU A 66 3.97 27.23 -9.39
C LEU A 66 4.91 26.88 -10.55
N PHE A 67 5.02 27.75 -11.53
CA PHE A 67 5.72 27.50 -12.78
C PHE A 67 6.98 28.36 -12.85
N ASP A 68 8.15 27.72 -12.76
CA ASP A 68 9.45 28.40 -12.82
C ASP A 68 9.66 29.02 -14.21
N THR A 69 9.78 30.35 -14.23
CA THR A 69 9.99 31.15 -15.44
C THR A 69 11.40 31.69 -15.58
N SER A 70 12.32 31.29 -14.69
CA SER A 70 13.71 31.74 -14.71
C SER A 70 14.42 31.44 -16.02
N ALA A 71 15.51 32.16 -16.28
CA ALA A 71 16.29 32.01 -17.51
C ALA A 71 16.86 30.59 -17.69
N SER A 72 17.18 29.89 -16.60
CA SER A 72 17.69 28.51 -16.62
C SER A 72 16.66 27.51 -17.14
N GLN A 73 15.37 27.85 -17.11
CA GLN A 73 14.29 27.01 -17.63
C GLN A 73 14.06 27.18 -19.15
N ALA A 74 14.91 27.92 -19.87
CA ALA A 74 14.71 28.15 -21.29
C ALA A 74 15.02 26.93 -22.18
N GLY A 75 14.57 27.01 -23.44
CA GLY A 75 14.74 25.96 -24.44
C GLY A 75 13.92 24.70 -24.11
N VAL A 76 14.57 23.55 -24.21
CA VAL A 76 13.96 22.21 -24.07
C VAL A 76 13.24 22.03 -22.72
N TYR A 77 13.76 22.63 -21.64
CA TYR A 77 13.08 22.58 -20.33
C TYR A 77 11.70 23.25 -20.37
N ARG A 78 11.60 24.41 -21.00
CA ARG A 78 10.32 25.12 -21.17
C ARG A 78 9.35 24.33 -22.02
N GLU A 79 9.84 23.72 -23.09
CA GLU A 79 9.02 22.91 -24.00
C GLU A 79 8.37 21.73 -23.24
N HIS A 80 9.17 20.94 -22.53
CA HIS A 80 8.66 19.82 -21.74
C HIS A 80 7.83 20.25 -20.53
N ALA A 81 8.16 21.38 -19.89
CA ALA A 81 7.38 21.92 -18.78
C ALA A 81 5.98 22.35 -19.25
N LEU A 82 5.89 23.02 -20.40
CA LEU A 82 4.61 23.39 -21.01
C LEU A 82 3.81 22.18 -21.48
N GLU A 83 4.47 21.19 -22.08
CA GLU A 83 3.83 19.91 -22.44
C GLU A 83 3.23 19.22 -21.21
N SER A 84 4.01 19.13 -20.13
CA SER A 84 3.59 18.53 -18.87
C SER A 84 2.45 19.32 -18.21
N LEU A 85 2.51 20.66 -18.25
CA LEU A 85 1.46 21.54 -17.73
C LEU A 85 0.15 21.33 -18.49
N ASN A 86 0.20 21.28 -19.82
CA ASN A 86 -0.96 21.04 -20.65
C ASN A 86 -1.56 19.64 -20.39
N ALA A 87 -0.71 18.62 -20.27
CA ALA A 87 -1.16 17.27 -19.91
C ALA A 87 -1.80 17.24 -18.51
N LEU A 88 -1.20 17.89 -17.52
CA LEU A 88 -1.76 17.99 -16.17
C LEU A 88 -3.15 18.63 -16.19
N ILE A 89 -3.26 19.84 -16.73
CA ILE A 89 -4.54 20.59 -16.76
C ILE A 89 -5.58 19.83 -17.59
N GLY A 90 -5.19 19.23 -18.71
CA GLY A 90 -6.10 18.46 -19.56
C GLY A 90 -6.65 17.18 -18.94
N ASN A 91 -6.03 16.66 -17.88
CA ASN A 91 -6.47 15.47 -17.15
C ASN A 91 -7.20 15.79 -15.83
N LEU A 92 -7.33 17.08 -15.46
CA LEU A 92 -8.12 17.48 -14.30
C LEU A 92 -9.63 17.37 -14.57
N GLY A 93 -10.39 17.22 -13.50
CA GLY A 93 -11.85 17.22 -13.56
C GLY A 93 -12.38 18.58 -14.01
N ASN A 94 -13.52 18.58 -14.70
CA ASN A 94 -14.17 19.81 -15.19
C ASN A 94 -14.63 20.79 -14.10
N LYS A 95 -14.61 20.39 -12.83
CA LYS A 95 -14.94 21.24 -11.68
C LYS A 95 -13.71 21.68 -10.89
N ASP A 96 -12.53 21.18 -11.25
CA ASP A 96 -11.29 21.56 -10.60
C ASP A 96 -10.92 22.99 -11.00
N ARG A 97 -10.33 23.71 -10.06
CA ARG A 97 -9.93 25.11 -10.22
C ARG A 97 -8.41 25.18 -10.16
N VAL A 98 -7.81 25.71 -11.23
CA VAL A 98 -6.35 25.84 -11.33
C VAL A 98 -5.97 27.30 -11.19
N SER A 99 -5.05 27.56 -10.26
CA SER A 99 -4.29 28.81 -10.20
C SER A 99 -2.88 28.54 -10.73
N LEU A 100 -2.50 29.21 -11.83
CA LEU A 100 -1.17 29.13 -12.39
C LEU A 100 -0.39 30.40 -12.04
N MET A 101 0.73 30.24 -11.35
CA MET A 101 1.58 31.34 -10.92
C MET A 101 2.97 31.17 -11.52
N ALA A 102 3.42 32.15 -12.30
CA ALA A 102 4.81 32.26 -12.69
C ALA A 102 5.65 32.64 -11.47
N ILE A 103 6.75 31.93 -11.26
CA ILE A 103 7.73 32.21 -10.20
C ILE A 103 9.11 32.34 -10.81
N ASP A 104 9.84 33.36 -10.37
CA ASP A 104 11.22 33.66 -10.76
C ASP A 104 11.93 34.31 -9.56
N LEU A 105 13.26 34.26 -9.52
CA LEU A 105 14.10 34.84 -8.46
C LEU A 105 15.05 35.91 -9.02
#